data_AF-A0A5K1A2Y2-F1
#
_entry.id   AF-A0A5K1A2Y2-F1
#
_cell.length_a   1.000
_cell.length_b   1.000
_cell.length_c   1.000
_cell.angle_alpha   90.00
_cell.angle_beta   90.00
_cell.angle_gamma   90.00
#
_symmetry.space_group_name_H-M   'P 1'
#
loop_
_entity.id
_entity.type
_entity.pdbx_description
1 polymer ?
#
loop_
_entity_poly.entity_id
_entity_poly.type
_entity_poly.pdbx_seq_one_letter_code
_entity_poly.pdbx_strand_id
1 'polypeptide(L)' 'MNMHDVTIDGHQNVPTNNEAALMQAAAHQPISVAIDASGSAFQFYSE' A
#
# COMPACT_ATOMS: atom_id res chain seq x y z
N MET A 1 -21.97 -24.25 -0.94
CA MET A 1 -20.76 -23.57 -1.43
C MET A 1 -20.45 -22.49 -0.42
N ASN A 2 -19.31 -22.56 0.28
CA ASN A 2 -18.91 -21.51 1.21
C ASN A 2 -18.32 -20.37 0.39
N MET A 3 -19.11 -19.30 0.22
CA MET A 3 -18.65 -18.07 -0.41
C MET A 3 -17.78 -17.34 0.61
N HIS A 4 -16.47 -17.41 0.43
CA HIS A 4 -15.48 -16.69 1.25
C HIS A 4 -15.31 -15.26 0.74
N ASP A 5 -16.44 -14.55 0.58
CA ASP A 5 -16.40 -13.16 0.14
C ASP A 5 -16.17 -12.26 1.35
N VAL A 6 -15.17 -11.38 1.21
CA VAL A 6 -14.86 -10.35 2.19
C VAL A 6 -15.48 -9.05 1.70
N THR A 7 -16.38 -8.49 2.49
CA THR A 7 -16.95 -7.15 2.25
C THR A 7 -16.24 -6.15 3.15
N ILE A 8 -15.84 -5.00 2.61
CA ILE A 8 -15.23 -3.91 3.38
C ILE A 8 -16.20 -2.74 3.48
N ASP A 9 -16.13 -2.00 4.59
CA ASP A 9 -16.99 -0.83 4.82
C ASP A 9 -16.58 0.38 3.96
N GLY A 10 -15.33 0.45 3.48
CA GLY A 10 -14.87 1.53 2.61
C GLY A 10 -13.35 1.58 2.44
N HIS A 11 -12.87 2.66 1.82
CA HIS A 11 -11.45 2.98 1.65
C HIS A 11 -11.18 4.45 1.98
N GLN A 12 -9.93 4.78 2.32
CA GLN A 12 -9.51 6.15 2.56
C GLN A 12 -8.16 6.40 1.89
N ASN A 13 -7.99 7.61 1.33
CA ASN A 13 -6.74 8.05 0.77
C ASN A 13 -5.88 8.73 1.84
N VAL A 14 -4.60 8.39 1.87
CA VAL A 14 -3.58 9.14 2.62
C VAL A 14 -3.31 10.46 1.89
N PRO A 15 -3.06 11.57 2.59
CA PRO A 15 -2.66 12.83 1.96
C PRO A 15 -1.45 12.65 1.03
N THR A 16 -1.56 13.16 -0.20
CA THR A 16 -0.52 13.03 -1.22
C THR A 16 0.80 13.64 -0.75
N ASN A 17 1.92 12.95 -1.00
CA ASN A 17 3.28 13.38 -0.66
C ASN A 17 3.52 13.63 0.84
N ASN A 18 2.75 13.00 1.73
CA ASN A 18 2.92 13.13 3.18
C ASN A 18 3.39 11.79 3.80
N GLU A 19 4.70 11.60 3.86
CA GLU A 19 5.32 10.38 4.40
C GLU A 19 5.00 10.14 5.88
N ALA A 20 4.87 11.20 6.68
CA ALA A 20 4.50 11.07 8.09
C ALA A 20 3.08 10.50 8.24
N ALA A 21 2.13 10.97 7.43
CA ALA A 21 0.78 10.42 7.39
C ALA A 21 0.77 8.98 6.86
N LEU A 22 1.62 8.66 5.89
CA LEU A 22 1.76 7.30 5.36
C LEU A 22 2.30 6.33 6.42
N MET A 23 3.34 6.73 7.16
CA MET A 23 3.88 5.95 8.28
C MET A 23 2.84 5.70 9.36
N GLN A 24 2.07 6.73 9.73
CA GLN A 24 0.99 6.60 10.71
C GLN A 24 -0.09 5.62 10.22
N ALA A 25 -0.50 5.69 8.96
CA ALA A 25 -1.48 4.76 8.43
C ALA A 25 -0.92 3.32 8.35
N ALA A 26 0.36 3.15 8.00
CA ALA A 26 1.00 1.85 7.81
C ALA A 26 1.18 1.11 9.15
N ALA A 27 1.32 1.85 10.24
CA ALA A 27 1.34 1.30 11.59
C ALA A 27 0.01 0.65 12.01
N HIS A 28 -1.11 1.00 11.37
CA HIS A 28 -2.44 0.48 11.70
C HIS A 28 -2.90 -0.63 10.75
N GLN A 29 -2.56 -0.55 9.46
CA GLN A 29 -3.00 -1.52 8.45
C GLN A 29 -2.10 -1.49 7.20
N PRO A 30 -2.08 -2.57 6.39
CA PRO A 30 -1.48 -2.54 5.06
C PRO A 30 -2.09 -1.46 4.17
N ILE A 31 -1.26 -0.79 3.38
CA ILE A 31 -1.66 0.31 2.49
C ILE A 31 -1.29 -0.03 1.05
N SER A 32 -2.20 0.26 0.12
CA SER A 32 -1.90 0.23 -1.32
C SER A 32 -1.22 1.53 -1.75
N VAL A 33 -0.05 1.42 -2.39
CA VAL A 33 0.72 2.56 -2.90
C VAL A 33 1.16 2.31 -4.34
N ALA A 34 1.32 3.38 -5.11
CA ALA A 34 1.92 3.32 -6.44
C ALA A 34 3.40 3.69 -6.36
N ILE A 35 4.25 2.92 -7.04
CA ILE A 35 5.70 3.15 -7.13
C ILE A 35 6.16 3.03 -8.59
N ASP A 36 7.27 3.68 -8.94
CA ASP A 36 7.96 3.43 -10.20
C ASP A 36 8.97 2.28 -10.03
N ALA A 37 8.59 1.11 -10.53
CA ALA A 37 9.41 -0.11 -10.46
C ALA A 37 10.10 -0.46 -11.80
N SER A 38 10.09 0.45 -12.77
CA SER A 38 10.60 0.18 -14.13
C SER A 38 12.13 0.22 -14.23
N GLY A 39 12.83 0.78 -13.24
CA GLY A 39 14.28 0.91 -13.23
C GLY A 39 15.01 -0.41 -12.95
N SER A 40 16.11 -0.66 -13.66
CA SER A 40 16.96 -1.85 -13.46
C SER A 40 17.51 -1.96 -12.03
N ALA A 41 17.83 -0.84 -11.39
CA ALA A 41 18.26 -0.80 -10.00
C ALA A 41 17.21 -1.37 -9.04
N PHE A 42 15.92 -1.13 -9.31
CA PHE A 42 14.83 -1.67 -8.50
C PHE A 42 14.53 -3.13 -8.85
N GLN A 43 14.57 -3.48 -10.14
CA GLN A 43 14.35 -4.86 -10.61
C GLN A 43 15.38 -5.85 -10.04
N PHE A 44 16.64 -5.44 -9.92
CA PHE A 44 17.74 -6.26 -9.41
C PHE A 44 18.18 -5.88 -7.99
N TYR A 45 17.33 -5.20 -7.23
CA TYR A 45 17.60 -4.88 -5.84
C TYR A 45 17.80 -6.16 -5.02
N SER A 46 18.91 -6.23 -4.27
CA SER A 46 19.26 -7.34 -3.37
C SER A 46 19.72 -6.80 -2.03
N GLU A 47 19.68 -7.65 -1.00
CA GLU A 47 20.16 -7.35 0.36
C GLU A 47 21.67 -7.08 0.44
#